data_AF-A0AAW1L3G0-F1
#
_entry.id   AF-A0AAW1L3G0-F1
#
_cell.length_a   1.000
_cell.length_b   1.000
_cell.length_c   1.000
_cell.angle_alpha   90.00
_cell.angle_beta   90.00
_cell.angle_gamma   90.00
#
_symmetry.space_group_name_H-M   'P 1'
#
loop_
_entity.id
_entity.type
_entity.pdbx_description
1 polymer ?
#
loop_
_entity_poly.entity_id
_entity_poly.type
_entity_poly.pdbx_seq_one_letter_code
_entity_poly.pdbx_strand_id
1 'polypeptide(L)'
;MGDYEREHERLQKLMNEVLSELDQRNDNEDFDDMTDSDEEDHLETRESGSDTEQEILDTENTEEVEEEAETDAETCPNLFTGKDNITTWSKMVRTKKVRIRAENLVKHLPISSLPTGSLKHPHEIWNYFINNQMLNLIVDNTNKYIRSIACNYSRESDARPTDIAEVQALIGLCYIMLVC
;
A
#
# COMPACT_ATOMS: atom_id res chain seq x y z
N MET A 1 -14.76 21.92 42.28
CA MET A 1 -14.73 21.12 41.06
C MET A 1 -14.19 22.01 39.96
N GLY A 2 -13.02 21.66 39.40
CA GLY A 2 -12.44 22.36 38.26
C GLY A 2 -13.32 22.21 37.02
N ASP A 3 -13.25 23.16 36.10
CA ASP A 3 -14.04 23.11 34.86
C ASP A 3 -13.75 21.85 34.03
N TYR A 4 -12.54 21.30 34.12
CA TYR A 4 -12.16 20.04 33.47
C TYR A 4 -12.84 18.80 34.08
N GLU A 5 -13.11 18.79 35.39
CA GLU A 5 -13.82 17.69 36.06
C GLU A 5 -15.27 17.64 35.58
N ARG A 6 -15.89 18.81 35.39
CA ARG A 6 -17.27 18.92 34.89
C ARG A 6 -17.38 18.47 33.43
N GLU A 7 -16.42 18.85 32.60
CA GLU A 7 -16.43 18.44 31.19
C GLU A 7 -16.12 16.94 31.06
N HIS A 8 -15.24 16.39 31.92
CA HIS A 8 -15.00 14.95 31.98
C HIS A 8 -16.27 14.16 32.32
N GLU A 9 -17.01 14.57 33.37
CA GLU A 9 -18.28 13.94 33.73
C GLU A 9 -19.33 14.04 32.62
N ARG A 10 -19.39 15.19 31.93
CA ARG A 10 -20.29 15.39 30.79
C ARG A 10 -19.97 14.42 29.64
N LEU A 11 -18.69 14.30 29.28
CA LEU A 11 -18.25 13.41 28.20
C LEU A 11 -18.49 11.94 28.55
N GLN A 12 -18.22 11.56 29.80
CA GLN A 12 -18.46 10.20 30.28
C GLN A 12 -19.95 9.84 30.24
N LYS A 13 -20.83 10.78 30.58
CA LYS A 13 -22.28 10.60 30.47
C LYS A 13 -22.73 10.41 29.01
N LEU A 14 -22.20 11.23 28.09
CA LEU A 14 -22.54 11.14 26.67
C LEU A 14 -22.09 9.81 26.06
N MET A 15 -20.93 9.31 26.46
CA MET A 15 -20.40 8.03 25.99
C MET A 15 -21.27 6.85 26.46
N ASN A 16 -21.72 6.87 27.72
CA ASN A 16 -22.59 5.82 28.26
C ASN A 16 -23.99 5.83 27.62
N GLU A 17 -24.53 6.99 27.26
CA GLU A 17 -25.80 7.12 26.55
C GLU A 17 -25.72 6.43 25.17
N VAL A 18 -24.68 6.72 24.39
CA VAL A 18 -24.43 6.09 23.08
C VAL A 18 -24.25 4.58 23.18
N LEU A 19 -23.51 4.09 24.18
CA LEU A 19 -23.34 2.66 24.42
C LEU A 19 -24.66 1.97 24.75
N SER A 20 -25.50 2.61 25.57
CA SER A 20 -26.82 2.06 25.93
C SER A 20 -27.81 2.01 24.75
N GLU A 21 -27.67 2.93 23.78
CA GLU A 21 -28.47 2.93 22.54
C GLU A 21 -28.01 1.84 21.56
N LEU A 22 -26.73 1.47 21.58
CA LEU A 22 -26.17 0.37 20.77
C LEU A 22 -26.60 -0.99 21.32
N ASP A 23 -26.59 -1.18 22.65
CA ASP A 23 -27.02 -2.44 23.27
C ASP A 23 -28.52 -2.71 23.05
N GLN A 24 -29.38 -1.69 23.07
CA GLN A 24 -30.81 -1.84 22.76
C GLN A 24 -31.11 -2.17 21.28
N ARG A 25 -30.13 -1.97 20.40
CA ARG A 25 -30.26 -2.25 18.96
C ARG A 25 -29.80 -3.65 18.58
N ASN A 26 -29.15 -4.39 19.49
CA ASN A 26 -28.43 -5.62 19.17
C ASN A 26 -29.14 -6.92 19.59
N ASP A 27 -30.40 -6.86 20.05
CA ASP A 27 -31.17 -8.04 20.49
C ASP A 27 -31.69 -8.94 19.34
N ASN A 28 -31.19 -8.84 18.10
CA ASN A 28 -31.74 -9.63 16.98
C ASN A 28 -30.77 -10.03 15.85
N GLU A 29 -29.46 -10.13 16.08
CA GLU A 29 -28.58 -10.78 15.11
C GLU A 29 -27.59 -11.70 15.82
N ASP A 30 -27.93 -12.99 15.83
CA ASP A 30 -27.06 -14.11 16.18
C ASP A 30 -25.96 -14.19 15.11
N PHE A 31 -24.93 -13.36 15.27
CA PHE A 31 -23.71 -13.43 14.47
C PHE A 31 -22.67 -14.18 15.28
N ASP A 32 -22.44 -15.43 14.90
CA ASP A 32 -21.42 -16.32 15.45
C ASP A 32 -20.03 -15.80 15.02
N ASP A 33 -19.60 -14.70 15.64
CA ASP A 33 -18.30 -14.08 15.45
C ASP A 33 -17.30 -14.76 16.40
N MET A 34 -16.82 -15.92 15.97
CA MET A 34 -15.59 -16.51 16.48
C MET A 34 -14.41 -15.69 15.95
N THR A 35 -14.23 -14.47 16.46
CA THR A 35 -13.04 -13.67 16.20
C THR A 35 -11.91 -14.11 17.12
N ASP A 36 -10.75 -14.36 16.52
CA ASP A 36 -9.49 -14.74 17.14
C ASP A 36 -9.18 -13.88 18.38
N SER A 37 -9.18 -14.52 19.54
CA SER A 37 -8.87 -13.94 20.85
C SER A 37 -7.35 -13.74 21.08
N ASP A 38 -6.55 -13.57 20.03
CA ASP A 38 -5.08 -13.50 20.12
C ASP A 38 -4.44 -12.39 19.26
N GLU A 39 -5.14 -11.30 18.93
CA GLU A 39 -4.49 -10.08 18.42
C GLU A 39 -4.19 -9.12 19.59
N GLU A 40 -2.99 -9.26 20.17
CA GLU A 40 -2.46 -8.36 21.19
C GLU A 40 -2.22 -6.96 20.55
N ASP A 41 -3.05 -5.98 20.94
CA ASP A 41 -2.95 -4.59 20.49
C ASP A 41 -1.62 -3.96 20.94
N HIS A 42 -0.65 -3.92 20.03
CA HIS A 42 0.63 -3.27 20.24
C HIS A 42 0.48 -1.74 20.19
N LEU A 43 0.09 -1.14 21.31
CA LEU A 43 0.14 0.31 21.48
C LEU A 43 1.60 0.81 21.55
N GLU A 44 2.14 1.30 20.43
CA GLU A 44 3.44 1.98 20.41
C GLU A 44 3.37 3.29 21.20
N THR A 45 3.99 3.29 22.38
CA THR A 45 4.21 4.52 23.17
C THR A 45 5.33 5.34 22.51
N ARG A 46 4.97 6.41 21.79
CA ARG A 46 5.95 7.35 21.21
C ARG A 46 6.36 8.37 22.27
N GLU A 47 7.63 8.34 22.69
CA GLU A 47 8.24 9.51 23.33
C GLU A 47 8.51 10.57 22.26
N SER A 48 7.91 11.75 22.43
CA SER A 48 7.99 12.85 21.49
C SER A 48 9.41 13.46 21.49
N GLY A 49 10.28 12.94 20.65
CA GLY A 49 11.60 13.48 20.35
C GLY A 49 11.53 14.54 19.25
N SER A 50 11.42 15.79 19.69
CA SER A 50 11.57 17.07 18.98
C SER A 50 12.21 17.05 17.58
N ASP A 51 11.47 17.65 16.64
CA ASP A 51 11.86 18.34 15.40
C ASP A 51 13.12 17.91 14.64
N THR A 52 12.93 17.26 13.50
CA THR A 52 13.76 17.54 12.33
C THR A 52 12.93 17.34 11.07
N GLU A 53 12.60 18.44 10.40
CA GLU A 53 11.89 18.45 9.13
C GLU A 53 12.66 17.65 8.06
N GLN A 54 11.92 16.88 7.27
CA GLN A 54 12.42 16.02 6.20
C GLN A 54 12.94 16.87 5.03
N GLU A 55 14.19 16.66 4.59
CA GLU A 55 14.64 17.03 3.24
C GLU A 55 14.88 15.76 2.43
N ILE A 56 14.06 15.60 1.39
CA ILE A 56 14.17 14.55 0.37
C ILE A 56 15.28 14.99 -0.59
N LEU A 57 16.40 14.26 -0.62
CA LEU A 57 17.45 14.46 -1.61
C LEU A 57 17.27 13.43 -2.73
N ASP A 58 16.64 13.86 -3.82
CA ASP A 58 16.69 13.15 -5.09
C ASP A 58 18.13 13.25 -5.63
N THR A 59 18.82 12.12 -5.72
CA THR A 59 20.12 12.01 -6.40
C THR A 59 20.03 10.92 -7.45
N GLU A 60 19.55 11.29 -8.63
CA GLU A 60 19.87 10.61 -9.87
C GLU A 60 21.01 11.39 -10.56
N ASN A 61 22.04 10.67 -11.04
CA ASN A 61 23.13 11.13 -11.92
C ASN A 61 24.20 12.07 -11.29
N THR A 62 25.52 11.96 -11.49
CA THR A 62 26.41 11.10 -12.29
C THR A 62 27.85 11.36 -11.83
N GLU A 63 28.74 10.42 -12.13
CA GLU A 63 30.17 10.60 -12.44
C GLU A 63 31.21 10.71 -11.31
N GLU A 64 32.06 9.68 -11.31
CA GLU A 64 33.31 9.46 -10.60
C GLU A 64 34.37 10.48 -11.05
N VAL A 65 34.99 11.21 -10.12
CA VAL A 65 36.32 11.78 -10.31
C VAL A 65 37.09 11.69 -8.99
N GLU A 66 38.10 10.82 -8.96
CA GLU A 66 39.16 10.81 -7.95
C GLU A 66 40.13 11.96 -8.24
N GLU A 67 40.30 12.90 -7.31
CA GLU A 67 41.47 13.78 -7.29
C GLU A 67 42.02 13.89 -5.87
N GLU A 68 43.23 13.33 -5.70
CA GLU A 68 44.12 13.57 -4.57
C GLU A 68 44.73 14.98 -4.71
N ALA A 69 44.71 15.80 -3.65
CA ALA A 69 45.63 16.92 -3.52
C ALA A 69 45.82 17.34 -2.06
N GLU A 70 47.09 17.39 -1.69
CA GLU A 70 47.64 17.82 -0.41
C GLU A 70 47.49 19.34 -0.17
N THR A 71 47.54 19.67 1.12
CA THR A 71 47.85 20.97 1.76
C THR A 71 48.05 22.20 0.86
N ASP A 72 47.16 23.19 0.98
CA ASP A 72 47.56 24.54 1.39
C ASP A 72 46.33 25.39 1.78
N ALA A 73 46.49 26.11 2.89
CA ALA A 73 45.46 26.99 3.43
C ALA A 73 45.45 28.29 2.65
N GLU A 74 44.61 28.43 1.63
CA GLU A 74 44.15 29.75 1.15
C GLU A 74 42.94 29.60 0.21
N THR A 75 41.83 30.23 0.62
CA THR A 75 40.56 30.40 -0.14
C THR A 75 39.69 29.15 -0.28
N CYS A 76 38.83 28.88 0.70
CA CYS A 76 37.70 27.97 0.51
C CYS A 76 36.63 28.64 -0.39
N PRO A 77 36.41 28.24 -1.66
CA PRO A 77 35.42 28.88 -2.55
C PRO A 77 33.97 28.58 -2.15
N ASN A 78 33.78 27.70 -1.16
CA ASN A 78 32.50 27.08 -0.80
C ASN A 78 31.95 27.56 0.55
N LEU A 79 32.21 28.80 0.98
CA LEU A 79 31.53 29.39 2.13
C LEU A 79 30.88 30.75 1.79
N PHE A 80 29.76 31.04 2.41
CA PHE A 80 29.14 32.37 2.46
C PHE A 80 29.37 32.98 3.84
N THR A 81 29.73 34.26 3.90
CA THR A 81 29.85 34.99 5.17
C THR A 81 28.62 35.88 5.35
N GLY A 82 28.01 35.80 6.53
CA GLY A 82 26.90 36.64 6.94
C GLY A 82 27.32 38.11 7.06
N LYS A 83 26.32 39.00 7.09
CA LYS A 83 26.53 40.46 7.22
C LYS A 83 27.27 40.86 8.50
N ASP A 84 27.21 40.01 9.52
CA ASP A 84 27.91 40.13 10.80
C ASP A 84 29.42 39.84 10.67
N ASN A 85 29.90 39.39 9.50
CA ASN A 85 31.27 38.93 9.24
C ASN A 85 31.76 37.81 10.17
N ILE A 86 30.85 37.18 10.91
CA ILE A 86 31.16 36.16 11.92
C ILE A 86 30.54 34.83 11.51
N THR A 87 29.30 34.84 11.03
CA THR A 87 28.60 33.60 10.70
C THR A 87 28.99 33.13 9.30
N THR A 88 29.62 31.96 9.19
CA THR A 88 29.98 31.35 7.90
C THR A 88 29.11 30.14 7.58
N TRP A 89 28.47 30.14 6.43
CA TRP A 89 27.64 29.05 5.91
C TRP A 89 28.40 28.27 4.84
N SER A 90 28.36 26.94 4.87
CA SER A 90 28.95 26.10 3.81
C SER A 90 28.02 26.07 2.59
N LYS A 91 28.55 26.27 1.39
CA LYS A 91 27.84 26.10 0.11
C LYS A 91 27.60 24.64 -0.24
N MET A 92 28.47 23.77 0.26
CA MET A 92 28.38 22.32 0.01
C MET A 92 27.72 21.64 1.20
N VAL A 93 26.74 20.79 0.93
CA VAL A 93 26.20 19.84 1.91
C VAL A 93 27.32 18.86 2.25
N ARG A 94 27.77 18.83 3.50
CA ARG A 94 28.77 17.85 3.94
C ARG A 94 28.10 16.47 3.92
N THR A 95 28.67 15.53 3.17
CA THR A 95 28.23 14.13 3.19
C THR A 95 28.47 13.55 4.58
N LYS A 96 27.46 13.62 5.44
CA LYS A 96 27.50 12.98 6.75
C LYS A 96 27.32 11.47 6.52
N LYS A 97 28.42 10.71 6.50
CA LYS A 97 28.39 9.24 6.60
C LYS A 97 27.96 8.85 8.01
N VAL A 98 26.70 9.14 8.35
CA VAL A 98 26.10 8.85 9.65
C VAL A 98 25.20 7.64 9.49
N ARG A 99 25.28 6.73 10.46
CA ARG A 99 24.38 5.58 10.51
C ARG A 99 22.94 6.09 10.66
N ILE A 100 22.11 5.78 9.68
CA ILE A 100 20.67 5.99 9.75
C ILE A 100 20.10 5.03 10.82
N ARG A 101 19.18 5.51 11.66
CA ARG A 101 18.51 4.66 12.65
C ARG A 101 17.76 3.54 11.93
N ALA A 102 17.68 2.36 12.55
CA ALA A 102 17.04 1.19 11.94
C ALA A 102 15.55 1.39 11.65
N GLU A 103 14.89 2.27 12.42
CA GLU A 103 13.50 2.69 12.22
C GLU A 103 13.31 3.59 10.99
N ASN A 104 14.33 4.35 10.60
CA ASN A 104 14.31 5.26 9.44
C ASN A 104 14.77 4.58 8.15
N LEU A 105 15.10 3.29 8.21
CA LEU A 105 15.44 2.52 7.01
C LEU A 105 14.13 2.14 6.30
N VAL A 106 13.95 2.62 5.07
CA VAL A 106 12.85 2.18 4.21
C VAL A 106 13.08 0.72 3.82
N LYS A 107 12.43 -0.20 4.55
CA LYS A 107 12.57 -1.65 4.34
C LYS A 107 11.65 -2.19 3.23
N HIS A 108 10.50 -1.54 3.04
CA HIS A 108 9.49 -1.96 2.10
C HIS A 108 9.14 -0.78 1.20
N LEU A 109 9.57 -0.84 -0.05
CA LEU A 109 9.08 0.08 -1.07
C LEU A 109 7.71 -0.42 -1.56
N PRO A 110 6.75 0.48 -1.86
CA PRO A 110 5.48 0.13 -2.47
C PRO A 110 5.68 -0.19 -3.96
N ILE A 111 6.50 -1.19 -4.25
CA ILE A 111 6.81 -1.63 -5.61
C ILE A 111 6.22 -3.02 -5.78
N SER A 112 5.68 -3.27 -6.96
CA SER A 112 5.26 -4.60 -7.39
C SER A 112 6.42 -5.58 -7.17
N SER A 113 6.15 -6.76 -6.62
CA SER A 113 7.18 -7.77 -6.34
C SER A 113 8.08 -8.02 -7.56
N LEU A 114 9.37 -8.32 -7.36
CA LEU A 114 10.34 -8.56 -8.45
C LEU A 114 9.81 -9.42 -9.62
N PRO A 115 8.99 -10.47 -9.41
CA PRO A 115 8.40 -11.25 -10.50
C PRO A 115 7.53 -10.42 -11.45
N THR A 116 6.79 -9.45 -10.92
CA THR A 116 5.86 -8.59 -11.69
C THR A 116 6.50 -7.32 -12.21
N GLY A 117 7.60 -6.86 -11.59
CA GLY A 117 8.32 -5.65 -12.03
C GLY A 117 8.97 -5.77 -13.42
N SER A 118 9.12 -6.98 -13.95
CA SER A 118 9.66 -7.22 -15.31
C SER A 118 8.61 -7.25 -16.42
N LEU A 119 7.32 -7.37 -16.07
CA LEU A 119 6.22 -7.47 -17.02
C LEU A 119 5.90 -6.07 -17.56
N LYS A 120 6.09 -5.89 -18.88
CA LYS A 120 5.87 -4.58 -19.53
C LYS A 120 4.60 -4.56 -20.36
N HIS A 121 4.14 -5.72 -20.81
CA HIS A 121 3.00 -5.79 -21.70
C HIS A 121 1.70 -6.07 -20.94
N PRO A 122 0.60 -5.34 -21.23
CA PRO A 122 -0.67 -5.52 -20.53
C PRO A 122 -1.20 -6.96 -20.56
N HIS A 123 -0.97 -7.69 -21.66
CA HIS A 123 -1.40 -9.09 -21.79
C HIS A 123 -0.61 -10.03 -20.87
N GLU A 124 0.67 -9.77 -20.61
CA GLU A 124 1.49 -10.58 -19.72
C GLU A 124 1.10 -10.35 -18.26
N ILE A 125 0.84 -9.08 -17.90
CA ILE A 125 0.32 -8.70 -16.60
C ILE A 125 -1.06 -9.35 -16.39
N TRP A 126 -1.94 -9.29 -17.39
CA TRP A 126 -3.25 -9.92 -17.32
C TRP A 126 -3.15 -11.44 -17.13
N ASN A 127 -2.30 -12.10 -17.92
CA ASN A 127 -2.06 -13.55 -17.79
C ASN A 127 -1.45 -13.93 -16.43
N TYR A 128 -0.69 -13.04 -15.79
CA TYR A 128 -0.15 -13.26 -14.45
C TYR A 128 -1.26 -13.33 -13.39
N PHE A 129 -2.27 -12.46 -13.50
CA PHE A 129 -3.43 -12.49 -12.61
C PHE A 129 -4.41 -13.61 -12.95
N ILE A 130 -4.65 -13.84 -14.25
CA ILE A 130 -5.56 -14.85 -14.76
C ILE A 130 -4.77 -15.92 -15.50
N ASN A 131 -4.32 -16.91 -14.73
CA ASN A 131 -3.51 -18.00 -15.26
C ASN A 131 -4.31 -18.94 -16.17
N ASN A 132 -3.62 -19.58 -17.13
CA ASN A 132 -4.21 -20.61 -17.99
C ASN A 132 -4.84 -21.76 -17.18
N GLN A 133 -4.29 -22.10 -16.02
CA GLN A 133 -4.87 -23.12 -15.13
C GLN A 133 -6.26 -22.70 -14.60
N MET A 134 -6.44 -21.43 -14.25
CA MET A 134 -7.76 -20.91 -13.84
C MET A 134 -8.74 -20.94 -15.01
N LEU A 135 -8.31 -20.52 -16.21
CA LEU A 135 -9.16 -20.56 -17.40
C LEU A 135 -9.60 -21.99 -17.72
N ASN A 136 -8.69 -22.96 -17.70
CA ASN A 136 -9.02 -24.36 -17.90
C ASN A 136 -9.99 -24.87 -16.83
N LEU A 137 -9.79 -24.52 -15.57
CA LEU A 137 -10.69 -24.91 -14.49
C LEU A 137 -12.11 -24.35 -14.68
N ILE A 138 -12.23 -23.10 -15.14
CA ILE A 138 -13.52 -22.48 -15.47
C ILE A 138 -14.17 -23.25 -16.63
N VAL A 139 -13.46 -23.44 -17.74
CA VAL A 139 -13.97 -24.16 -18.92
C VAL A 139 -14.43 -25.57 -18.56
N ASP A 140 -13.65 -26.31 -17.76
CA ASP A 140 -13.97 -27.67 -17.37
C ASP A 140 -15.24 -27.75 -16.52
N ASN A 141 -15.40 -26.87 -15.54
CA ASN A 141 -16.59 -26.86 -14.68
C ASN A 141 -17.82 -26.35 -15.43
N THR A 142 -17.67 -25.33 -16.26
CA THR A 142 -18.74 -24.82 -17.13
C THR A 142 -19.19 -25.90 -18.11
N ASN A 143 -18.27 -26.64 -18.72
CA ASN A 143 -18.61 -27.73 -19.63
C ASN A 143 -19.27 -28.92 -18.93
N LYS A 144 -18.90 -29.22 -17.68
CA LYS A 144 -19.63 -30.22 -16.85
C LYS A 144 -21.07 -29.77 -16.61
N TYR A 145 -21.28 -28.49 -16.31
CA TYR A 145 -22.61 -27.93 -16.11
C TYR A 145 -23.44 -27.90 -17.40
N ILE A 146 -22.86 -27.46 -18.53
CA ILE A 146 -23.54 -27.47 -19.83
C ILE A 146 -24.03 -28.88 -20.17
N ARG A 147 -23.19 -29.91 -19.95
CA ARG A 147 -23.57 -31.31 -20.17
C ARG A 147 -24.72 -31.77 -19.29
N SER A 148 -24.85 -31.26 -18.06
CA SER A 148 -25.94 -31.65 -17.16
C SER A 148 -27.28 -31.05 -17.56
N ILE A 149 -27.28 -29.86 -18.17
CA ILE A 149 -28.50 -29.16 -18.62
C ILE A 149 -28.81 -29.37 -20.10
N ALA A 150 -27.90 -29.97 -20.88
CA ALA A 150 -28.02 -30.12 -22.32
C ALA A 150 -29.33 -30.80 -22.77
N CYS A 151 -29.85 -31.75 -21.97
CA CYS A 151 -31.12 -32.42 -22.26
C CYS A 151 -32.35 -31.50 -22.21
N ASN A 152 -32.24 -30.32 -21.58
CA ASN A 152 -33.32 -29.34 -21.50
C ASN A 152 -33.47 -28.52 -22.80
N TYR A 153 -32.48 -28.59 -23.70
CA TYR A 153 -32.46 -27.81 -24.94
C TYR A 153 -32.83 -28.69 -26.13
N SER A 154 -33.79 -28.24 -26.94
CA SER A 154 -34.20 -28.96 -28.16
C SER A 154 -33.15 -28.88 -29.28
N ARG A 155 -32.26 -27.88 -29.24
CA ARG A 155 -31.19 -27.68 -30.22
C ARG A 155 -29.83 -27.90 -29.56
N GLU A 156 -29.01 -28.73 -30.20
CA GLU A 156 -27.64 -29.00 -29.75
C GLU A 156 -26.76 -27.74 -29.76
N SER A 157 -27.08 -26.76 -30.62
CA SER A 157 -26.39 -25.47 -30.68
C SER A 157 -26.48 -24.66 -29.39
N ASP A 158 -27.56 -24.83 -28.63
CA ASP A 158 -27.87 -23.97 -27.47
C ASP A 158 -27.12 -24.43 -26.22
N ALA A 159 -26.59 -25.66 -26.22
CA ALA A 159 -25.81 -26.27 -25.14
C ALA A 159 -24.46 -26.78 -25.66
N ARG A 160 -23.81 -26.02 -26.55
CA ARG A 160 -22.48 -26.36 -27.06
C ARG A 160 -21.44 -26.18 -25.95
N PRO A 161 -20.45 -27.09 -25.81
CA PRO A 161 -19.35 -26.88 -24.87
C PRO A 161 -18.55 -25.64 -25.24
N THR A 162 -18.14 -24.92 -24.19
CA THR A 162 -17.33 -23.71 -24.26
C THR A 162 -15.84 -23.99 -24.40
N ASP A 163 -15.12 -23.06 -25.03
CA ASP A 163 -13.66 -23.09 -25.13
C ASP A 163 -12.99 -21.93 -24.34
N ILE A 164 -11.65 -21.95 -24.31
CA ILE A 164 -10.87 -20.92 -23.60
C ILE A 164 -11.06 -19.54 -24.25
N ALA A 165 -11.18 -19.48 -25.58
CA ALA A 165 -11.31 -18.23 -26.32
C ALA A 165 -12.65 -17.55 -26.03
N GLU A 166 -13.73 -18.32 -25.92
CA GLU A 166 -15.07 -17.86 -25.55
C GLU A 166 -15.09 -17.34 -24.10
N VAL A 167 -14.46 -18.04 -23.16
CA VAL A 167 -14.34 -17.56 -21.77
C VAL A 167 -13.50 -16.28 -21.69
N GLN A 168 -12.40 -16.19 -22.44
CA GLN A 168 -11.60 -14.97 -22.53
C GLN A 168 -12.39 -13.82 -23.17
N ALA A 169 -13.17 -14.10 -24.21
CA ALA A 169 -14.04 -13.10 -24.85
C ALA A 169 -15.13 -12.61 -23.89
N LEU A 170 -15.71 -13.51 -23.07
CA LEU A 170 -16.67 -13.15 -22.04
C LEU A 170 -16.06 -12.23 -20.98
N ILE A 171 -14.86 -12.56 -20.48
CA ILE A 171 -14.13 -11.70 -19.53
C ILE A 171 -13.82 -10.34 -20.16
N GLY A 172 -13.40 -10.33 -21.43
CA GLY A 172 -13.19 -9.11 -22.21
C GLY A 172 -14.46 -8.25 -22.30
N LEU A 173 -15.61 -8.87 -22.54
CA LEU A 173 -16.91 -8.19 -22.58
C LEU A 173 -17.27 -7.59 -21.20
N CYS A 174 -17.03 -8.32 -20.11
CA CYS A 174 -17.22 -7.80 -18.75
C CYS A 174 -16.39 -6.54 -18.49
N TYR A 175 -15.13 -6.49 -18.95
CA TYR A 175 -14.31 -5.30 -18.81
C TYR A 175 -14.88 -4.10 -19.57
N ILE A 176 -15.38 -4.31 -20.79
CA ILE A 176 -15.97 -3.23 -21.59
C ILE A 176 -17.26 -2.71 -20.93
N MET A 177 -18.11 -3.61 -20.42
CA MET A 177 -19.34 -3.21 -19.72
C MET A 177 -19.08 -2.42 -18.44
N LEU A 178 -18.00 -2.71 -17.72
CA LEU A 178 -17.66 -2.00 -16.47
C LEU A 178 -17.09 -0.59 -16.69
N VAL A 179 -16.69 -0.25 -17.91
CA VAL A 179 -16.03 1.01 -18.26
C VAL A 179 -16.98 1.99 -18.99
N CYS A 180 -18.17 1.54 -19.40
CA CYS A 180 -19.21 2.36 -20.02
C CYS A 180 -20.33 2.71 -19.03
#